data_AF-X0YTH2-F1
#
_entry.id   AF-X0YTH2-F1
#
_cell.length_a   1.000
_cell.length_b   1.000
_cell.length_c   1.000
_cell.angle_alpha   90.00
_cell.angle_beta   90.00
_cell.angle_gamma   90.00
#
_symmetry.space_group_name_H-M   'P 1'
#
loop_
_entity.id
_entity.type
_entity.pdbx_description
1 polymer ?
#
loop_
_entity_poly.entity_id
_entity_poly.type
_entity_poly.pdbx_seq_one_letter_code
_entity_poly.pdbx_strand_id
1 'polypeptide(L)'
;SDEHEYIVVTHGTDTMIKTAKKLQAIADKVVVLTGAMQPAKFKSSDAEFNIGCAVVALQSLPPGIYIVMNGRIFKPERVRKNVQLNRFEDA
;
A
#
# COMPACT_ATOMS: atom_id res chain seq x y z
N SER A 1 -15.57 13.11 10.79
CA SER A 1 -14.82 12.59 9.63
C SER A 1 -13.49 13.31 9.58
N ASP A 2 -12.43 12.65 9.12
CA ASP A 2 -11.12 13.27 8.90
C ASP A 2 -11.19 14.23 7.70
N GLU A 3 -10.56 15.41 7.80
CA GLU A 3 -10.54 16.43 6.74
C GLU A 3 -9.57 16.11 5.59
N HIS A 4 -8.59 15.23 5.80
CA HIS A 4 -7.55 14.94 4.81
C HIS A 4 -8.08 14.02 3.70
N GLU A 5 -7.90 14.41 2.45
CA GLU A 5 -8.32 13.64 1.26
C GLU A 5 -7.28 12.59 0.84
N TYR A 6 -6.01 12.81 1.21
CA TYR A 6 -4.86 12.01 0.80
C TYR A 6 -4.20 11.39 2.03
N ILE A 7 -4.31 10.06 2.17
CA ILE A 7 -3.85 9.33 3.35
C ILE A 7 -2.88 8.22 2.95
N VAL A 8 -1.67 8.25 3.50
CA VAL A 8 -0.75 7.10 3.48
C VAL A 8 -0.87 6.33 4.78
N VAL A 9 -1.02 5.01 4.69
CA VAL A 9 -1.06 4.12 5.85
C VAL A 9 0.13 3.15 5.77
N THR A 10 1.08 3.29 6.70
CA THR A 10 2.11 2.26 6.89
C THR A 10 1.52 1.05 7.60
N HIS A 11 1.72 -0.14 7.06
CA HIS A 11 1.10 -1.36 7.57
C HIS A 11 2.02 -2.58 7.42
N GLY A 12 1.92 -3.53 8.34
CA GLY A 12 2.61 -4.83 8.24
C GLY A 12 2.09 -5.64 7.04
N THR A 13 2.98 -6.31 6.29
CA THR A 13 2.60 -6.90 5.00
C THR A 13 1.71 -8.15 5.09
N ASP A 14 1.63 -8.80 6.26
CA ASP A 14 0.89 -10.06 6.43
C ASP A 14 -0.62 -9.94 6.25
N THR A 15 -1.20 -8.84 6.73
CA THR A 15 -2.65 -8.61 6.70
C THR A 15 -3.05 -7.36 5.93
N MET A 16 -2.10 -6.64 5.33
CA MET A 16 -2.33 -5.41 4.58
C MET A 16 -3.45 -5.53 3.55
N ILE A 17 -3.51 -6.62 2.78
CA ILE A 17 -4.56 -6.86 1.78
C ILE A 17 -5.94 -6.98 2.44
N LYS A 18 -6.02 -7.66 3.60
CA LYS A 18 -7.28 -7.81 4.34
C LYS A 18 -7.75 -6.46 4.87
N THR A 19 -6.83 -5.65 5.42
CA THR A 19 -7.12 -4.29 5.89
C THR A 19 -7.62 -3.43 4.74
N ALA A 20 -6.92 -3.42 3.60
CA ALA A 20 -7.31 -2.62 2.42
C ALA A 20 -8.72 -2.97 1.93
N LYS A 21 -9.08 -4.27 1.88
CA LYS A 21 -10.44 -4.70 1.53
C LYS A 21 -11.51 -4.20 2.51
N LYS A 22 -11.19 -4.09 3.80
CA LYS A 22 -12.12 -3.58 4.81
C LYS A 22 -12.33 -2.06 4.74
N LEU A 23 -11.39 -1.34 4.14
CA LEU A 23 -11.45 0.13 4.00
C LEU A 23 -12.19 0.60 2.75
N GLN A 24 -12.66 -0.30 1.87
CA GLN A 24 -13.26 0.05 0.58
C GLN A 24 -14.53 0.89 0.64
N ALA A 25 -15.20 0.93 1.79
CA ALA A 25 -16.38 1.77 1.99
C ALA A 25 -16.04 3.26 2.20
N ILE A 26 -14.76 3.62 2.36
CA ILE A 26 -14.33 5.02 2.46
C ILE A 26 -14.42 5.65 1.07
N ALA A 27 -15.39 6.54 0.91
CA ALA A 27 -15.57 7.35 -0.28
C ALA A 27 -14.73 8.64 -0.22
N ASP A 28 -14.54 9.26 -1.38
CA ASP A 28 -13.99 10.62 -1.55
C ASP A 28 -12.59 10.85 -0.96
N LYS A 29 -11.82 9.78 -0.79
CA LYS A 29 -10.43 9.83 -0.32
C LYS A 29 -9.54 8.90 -1.13
N VAL A 30 -8.29 9.30 -1.31
CA VAL A 30 -7.23 8.41 -1.81
C VAL A 30 -6.51 7.86 -0.59
N VAL A 31 -6.55 6.54 -0.41
CA VAL A 31 -5.86 5.87 0.69
C VAL A 31 -4.88 4.86 0.10
N VAL A 32 -3.59 5.06 0.39
CA VAL A 32 -2.53 4.14 -0.05
C VAL A 32 -1.96 3.42 1.16
N LEU A 33 -2.12 2.10 1.19
CA LEU A 33 -1.44 1.23 2.15
C LEU A 33 -0.07 0.86 1.58
N THR A 34 0.97 0.98 2.41
CA THR A 34 2.34 0.64 2.04
C THR A 34 3.07 0.04 3.24
N GLY A 35 4.24 -0.51 3.01
CA GLY A 35 5.05 -1.15 4.03
C GLY A 35 6.41 -1.53 3.50
N ALA A 36 7.04 -2.50 4.14
CA ALA A 36 8.34 -3.02 3.72
C ALA A 36 8.34 -4.54 3.86
N MET A 37 9.00 -5.23 2.93
CA MET A 37 9.28 -6.67 3.04
C MET A 37 10.51 -6.91 3.92
N GLN A 38 11.43 -5.94 3.99
CA GLN A 38 12.56 -5.94 4.93
C GLN A 38 12.36 -4.87 6.02
N PRO A 39 12.63 -5.17 7.31
CA PRO A 39 12.44 -4.17 8.37
C PRO A 39 13.29 -2.90 8.13
N ALA A 40 12.73 -1.73 8.45
CA ALA A 40 13.36 -0.42 8.20
C ALA A 40 14.72 -0.21 8.89
N LYS A 41 15.04 -1.01 9.91
CA LYS A 41 16.33 -0.92 10.64
C LYS A 41 17.50 -1.54 9.87
N PHE A 42 17.25 -2.26 8.78
CA PHE A 42 18.30 -2.85 7.95
C PHE A 42 18.69 -1.86 6.84
N LYS A 43 19.99 -1.71 6.57
CA LYS A 43 20.56 -0.81 5.53
C LYS A 43 20.00 -1.03 4.11
N SER A 44 19.34 -2.16 3.86
CA SER A 44 18.77 -2.57 2.58
C SER A 44 17.23 -2.58 2.57
N SER A 45 16.58 -1.86 3.48
CA SER A 45 15.12 -1.82 3.52
C SER A 45 14.52 -1.24 2.24
N ASP A 46 13.39 -1.82 1.82
CA ASP A 46 12.54 -1.29 0.76
C ASP A 46 11.55 -0.23 1.27
N ALA A 47 11.64 0.17 2.54
CA ALA A 47 10.71 1.11 3.17
C ALA A 47 10.73 2.50 2.53
N GLU A 48 11.89 3.13 2.40
CA GLU A 48 12.00 4.49 1.84
C GLU A 48 11.49 4.53 0.39
N PHE A 49 11.82 3.50 -0.39
CA PHE A 49 11.37 3.35 -1.75
C PHE A 49 9.84 3.19 -1.83
N ASN A 50 9.26 2.29 -1.04
CA ASN A 50 7.81 2.05 -1.04
C ASN A 50 7.02 3.28 -0.52
N ILE A 51 7.57 4.06 0.41
CA ILE A 51 6.97 5.33 0.86
C ILE A 51 7.00 6.37 -0.27
N GLY A 52 8.14 6.53 -0.95
CA GLY A 52 8.24 7.44 -2.10
C GLY A 52 7.22 7.10 -3.19
N CYS A 53 7.11 5.81 -3.54
CA CYS A 53 6.09 5.34 -4.48
C CYS A 53 4.66 5.58 -3.96
N ALA A 54 4.41 5.40 -2.67
CA ALA A 54 3.09 5.60 -2.08
C ALA A 54 2.65 7.07 -2.17
N VAL A 55 3.55 8.02 -1.88
CA VAL A 55 3.26 9.45 -2.00
C VAL A 55 2.96 9.86 -3.44
N VAL A 56 3.73 9.33 -4.41
CA VAL A 56 3.46 9.58 -5.84
C VAL A 56 2.10 9.01 -6.26
N ALA A 57 1.80 7.77 -5.88
CA ALA A 57 0.52 7.12 -6.20
C ALA A 57 -0.65 7.88 -5.59
N LEU A 58 -0.51 8.32 -4.34
CA LEU A 58 -1.51 9.08 -3.61
C LEU A 58 -1.93 10.37 -4.33
N GLN A 59 -0.96 11.07 -4.93
CA GLN A 59 -1.19 12.32 -5.67
C GLN A 59 -1.65 12.11 -7.12
N SER A 60 -1.53 10.89 -7.65
CA SER A 60 -1.75 10.60 -9.07
C SER A 60 -3.03 9.80 -9.35
N LEU A 61 -3.66 9.24 -8.32
CA LEU A 61 -4.80 8.34 -8.45
C LEU A 61 -6.10 9.04 -8.05
N PRO A 62 -7.24 8.63 -8.65
CA PRO A 62 -8.55 9.07 -8.18
C PRO A 62 -8.86 8.50 -6.79
N PRO A 63 -9.92 8.99 -6.12
CA PRO A 63 -10.40 8.41 -4.87
C PRO A 63 -10.54 6.89 -4.94
N GLY A 64 -10.05 6.22 -3.91
CA GLY A 64 -9.97 4.77 -3.83
C GLY A 64 -8.96 4.28 -2.81
N ILE A 65 -9.01 2.97 -2.53
CA ILE A 65 -8.06 2.28 -1.66
C ILE A 65 -7.06 1.51 -2.53
N TYR A 66 -5.78 1.71 -2.28
CA TYR A 66 -4.70 1.11 -3.05
C TYR A 66 -3.64 0.50 -2.14
N ILE A 67 -2.87 -0.42 -2.70
CA ILE A 67 -1.66 -0.97 -2.08
C ILE A 67 -0.47 -0.61 -2.96
N VAL A 68 0.59 -0.07 -2.37
CA VAL A 68 1.86 0.18 -3.05
C VAL A 68 2.97 -0.62 -2.40
N MET A 69 3.52 -1.55 -3.16
CA MET A 69 4.63 -2.43 -2.75
C MET A 69 5.45 -2.80 -4.00
N ASN A 70 6.76 -3.01 -3.84
CA ASN A 70 7.65 -3.43 -4.92
C ASN A 70 7.61 -2.49 -6.15
N GLY A 71 7.39 -1.19 -5.93
CA GLY A 71 7.32 -0.17 -7.00
C GLY A 71 6.05 -0.24 -7.87
N ARG A 72 5.01 -0.96 -7.42
CA ARG A 72 3.78 -1.19 -8.18
C ARG A 72 2.55 -0.77 -7.37
N ILE A 73 1.51 -0.34 -8.09
CA ILE A 73 0.21 0.02 -7.53
C ILE A 73 -0.76 -1.13 -7.76
N PHE A 74 -1.49 -1.52 -6.72
CA PHE A 74 -2.46 -2.60 -6.78
C PHE A 74 -3.82 -2.17 -6.24
N LYS A 75 -4.88 -2.75 -6.81
CA LYS A 75 -6.21 -2.75 -6.21
C LYS A 75 -6.34 -3.92 -5.22
N PRO A 76 -7.00 -3.74 -4.06
CA PRO A 76 -7.09 -4.79 -3.03
C PRO A 76 -7.67 -6.13 -3.50
N GLU A 77 -8.48 -6.13 -4.56
CA GLU A 77 -9.11 -7.32 -5.14
C GLU A 77 -8.19 -8.10 -6.09
N ARG A 78 -7.15 -7.45 -6.63
CA ARG A 78 -6.30 -7.99 -7.72
C ARG A 78 -4.84 -8.08 -7.28
N VAL A 79 -4.60 -8.54 -6.06
CA VAL A 79 -3.26 -8.63 -5.50
C VAL A 79 -3.14 -9.74 -4.47
N ARG A 80 -1.96 -10.35 -4.43
CA ARG A 80 -1.56 -11.33 -3.42
C ARG A 80 -0.14 -11.09 -2.93
N LYS A 81 0.15 -11.49 -1.69
CA LYS A 81 1.52 -11.59 -1.17
C LYS A 81 2.07 -12.95 -1.56
N ASN A 82 3.05 -12.97 -2.46
CA ASN A 82 3.81 -14.16 -2.79
C ASN A 82 4.95 -14.32 -1.77
N VAL A 83 4.76 -15.24 -0.82
CA VAL A 83 5.73 -15.51 0.24
C VAL A 83 7.00 -16.15 -0.31
N GLN A 84 6.88 -17.02 -1.32
CA GLN A 84 8.03 -17.71 -1.92
C GLN A 84 8.97 -16.74 -2.64
N LEU A 85 8.42 -15.74 -3.34
CA LEU A 85 9.19 -14.73 -4.06
C LEU A 85 9.37 -13.43 -3.27
N ASN A 86 8.93 -13.39 -2.01
CA ASN A 86 9.01 -12.26 -1.10
C ASN A 86 8.52 -10.93 -1.73
N ARG A 87 7.37 -10.95 -2.39
CA ARG A 87 6.82 -9.77 -3.09
C ARG A 87 5.29 -9.75 -3.15
N PHE A 88 4.74 -8.60 -3.52
CA PHE A 88 3.37 -8.45 -3.97
C PHE A 88 3.31 -8.60 -5.49
N GLU A 89 2.25 -9.25 -5.97
CA GLU A 89 2.01 -9.45 -7.39
C GLU A 89 0.51 -9.57 -7.66
N ASP A 90 0.12 -9.47 -8.94
CA ASP A 90 -1.27 -9.64 -9.36
C ASP A 90 -1.78 -11.03 -8.98
N ALA A 91 -3.04 -11.06 -8.56
CA ALA A 91 -3.76 -12.30 -8.21
C ALA A 91 -4.64 -12.77 -9.37
#